data_AF-A0A916RJ32-F1
#
_entry.id   AF-A0A916RJ32-F1
#
_cell.length_a   1.000
_cell.length_b   1.000
_cell.length_c   1.000
_cell.angle_alpha   90.00
_cell.angle_beta   90.00
_cell.angle_gamma   90.00
#
_symmetry.space_group_name_H-M   'P 1'
#
loop_
_entity.id
_entity.type
_entity.pdbx_description
1 polymer ?
#
loop_
_entity_poly.entity_id
_entity_poly.type
_entity_poly.pdbx_seq_one_letter_code
_entity_poly.pdbx_strand_id
1 'polypeptide(L)'
;MKAMLTAAIGGVLLVGAAGVSAIAQMDASQQSTMPRNPAAPSIDGRNPNGGEGMPPSLLELQAKMRNNDRQKQMVNDADKLLDLATQLKQEMDKSGKNVSPDDVARKAEEIERLAKSVKDRMKG
;
A
#
# COMPACT_ATOMS: atom_id res chain seq x y z
N MET A 1 -8.37 36.90 32.36
CA MET A 1 -8.26 36.19 31.07
C MET A 1 -6.86 35.62 30.97
N LYS A 2 -6.70 34.31 31.16
CA LYS A 2 -5.42 33.60 31.04
C LYS A 2 -5.67 32.41 30.12
N ALA A 3 -4.90 32.36 29.05
CA ALA A 3 -5.00 31.38 27.99
C ALA A 3 -3.99 30.24 28.20
N MET A 4 -4.25 29.16 27.45
CA MET A 4 -3.34 28.11 27.01
C MET A 4 -3.08 26.95 27.97
N LEU A 5 -3.84 25.88 27.73
CA LEU A 5 -3.54 24.50 28.10
C LEU A 5 -2.98 23.80 26.86
N THR A 6 -1.66 23.71 26.74
CA THR A 6 -1.01 22.89 25.70
C THR A 6 -0.84 21.48 26.24
N ALA A 7 -1.66 20.54 25.75
CA ALA A 7 -1.50 19.12 25.96
C ALA A 7 -0.43 18.59 24.99
N ALA A 8 0.73 18.19 25.51
CA ALA A 8 1.74 17.46 24.77
C ALA A 8 1.38 15.97 24.78
N ILE A 9 0.92 15.45 23.65
CA ILE A 9 0.63 14.02 23.44
C ILE A 9 1.95 13.30 23.18
N GLY A 10 2.18 12.24 23.96
CA GLY A 10 3.41 11.47 24.00
C GLY A 10 3.72 10.76 22.69
N GLY A 11 4.98 10.88 22.25
CA GLY A 11 5.58 10.01 21.25
C GLY A 11 6.22 8.81 21.93
N VAL A 12 5.62 7.63 21.78
CA VAL A 12 6.31 6.35 22.04
C VAL A 12 7.04 5.97 20.76
N LEU A 13 8.36 6.18 20.77
CA LEU A 13 9.30 5.68 19.77
C LEU A 13 9.54 4.18 20.01
N LEU A 14 8.92 3.32 19.20
CA LEU A 14 9.23 1.90 19.12
C LEU A 14 10.52 1.70 18.32
N VAL A 15 11.66 1.69 19.01
CA VAL A 15 12.93 1.16 18.50
C VAL A 15 13.05 -0.28 18.96
N GLY A 16 13.05 -1.21 17.99
CA GLY A 16 13.23 -2.63 18.22
C GLY A 16 13.79 -3.31 16.99
N ALA A 17 15.05 -3.03 16.67
CA ALA A 17 15.84 -3.81 15.73
C ALA A 17 16.56 -4.91 16.51
N ALA A 18 16.30 -6.18 16.20
CA ALA A 18 17.18 -7.29 16.51
C ALA A 18 17.02 -8.35 15.43
N GLY A 19 18.01 -8.40 14.54
CA GLY A 19 18.15 -9.45 13.55
C GLY A 19 18.50 -10.78 14.21
N VAL A 20 17.93 -11.86 13.69
CA VAL A 20 18.41 -13.22 13.95
C VAL A 20 18.87 -13.77 12.62
N SER A 21 20.19 -13.84 12.46
CA SER A 21 20.84 -14.59 11.39
C SER A 21 21.31 -15.93 11.94
N ALA A 22 21.30 -16.92 11.05
CA ALA A 22 21.92 -18.25 11.14
C ALA A 22 21.12 -19.36 11.81
N ILE A 23 20.53 -20.24 10.98
CA ILE A 23 20.78 -21.68 11.09
C ILE A 23 20.99 -22.23 9.68
N ALA A 24 22.16 -22.83 9.47
CA ALA A 24 22.52 -23.57 8.27
C ALA A 24 21.77 -24.90 8.21
N GLN A 25 21.28 -25.28 7.03
CA GLN A 25 21.00 -26.68 6.72
C GLN A 25 21.53 -26.99 5.32
N MET A 26 22.66 -27.69 5.32
CA MET A 26 23.10 -28.53 4.21
C MET A 26 22.19 -29.74 4.17
N ASP A 27 21.62 -30.05 3.01
CA ASP A 27 21.35 -31.44 2.63
C ASP A 27 21.72 -31.62 1.16
N ALA A 28 22.45 -32.70 0.92
CA ALA A 28 23.09 -33.04 -0.32
C ALA A 28 22.30 -34.17 -0.98
N SER A 29 21.83 -33.97 -2.21
CA SER A 29 21.57 -35.07 -3.13
C SER A 29 21.57 -34.61 -4.59
N GLN A 30 22.73 -34.86 -5.21
CA GLN A 30 22.92 -35.48 -6.53
C GLN A 30 22.12 -35.02 -7.77
N GLN A 31 22.93 -34.61 -8.77
CA GLN A 31 22.97 -35.20 -10.13
C GLN A 31 22.34 -34.42 -11.29
N SER A 32 23.17 -33.63 -11.99
CA SER A 32 23.59 -33.88 -13.40
C SER A 32 24.30 -32.64 -13.95
N THR A 33 25.61 -32.75 -14.16
CA THR A 33 26.46 -31.68 -14.71
C THR A 33 26.37 -31.66 -16.23
N MET A 34 25.74 -30.63 -16.81
CA MET A 34 26.01 -30.21 -18.19
C MET A 34 27.05 -29.08 -18.18
N PRO A 35 28.03 -29.07 -19.10
CA PRO A 35 29.06 -28.04 -19.14
C PRO A 35 28.45 -26.68 -19.55
N ARG A 36 28.62 -25.66 -18.69
CA ARG A 36 28.31 -24.25 -18.96
C ARG A 36 29.32 -23.68 -19.96
N ASN A 37 28.84 -23.26 -21.13
CA ASN A 37 29.54 -22.32 -22.01
C ASN A 37 29.43 -20.89 -21.43
N PRO A 38 30.52 -20.11 -21.27
CA PRO A 38 30.42 -18.72 -20.82
C PRO A 38 30.16 -17.83 -22.04
N ALA A 39 28.89 -17.52 -22.31
CA ALA A 39 28.52 -16.45 -23.23
C ALA A 39 28.13 -15.20 -22.44
N ALA A 40 28.72 -14.08 -22.84
CA ALA A 40 28.57 -12.71 -22.36
C ALA A 40 27.09 -12.24 -22.23
N PRO A 41 26.82 -11.16 -21.48
CA PRO A 41 25.46 -10.64 -21.31
C PRO A 41 24.88 -10.16 -22.64
N SER A 42 23.84 -10.82 -23.13
CA SER A 42 23.02 -10.32 -24.23
C SER A 42 22.19 -9.13 -23.75
N ILE A 43 22.76 -7.93 -23.86
CA ILE A 43 21.97 -6.71 -24.06
C ILE A 43 21.52 -6.75 -25.51
N ASP A 44 20.31 -7.27 -25.78
CA ASP A 44 19.69 -7.03 -27.08
C ASP A 44 18.21 -6.71 -26.89
N GLY A 45 17.91 -5.41 -26.87
CA GLY A 45 16.57 -4.86 -26.95
C GLY A 45 15.98 -4.98 -28.34
N ARG A 46 15.99 -6.17 -28.93
CA ARG A 46 15.44 -6.44 -30.27
C ARG A 46 14.37 -7.51 -30.19
N ASN A 47 13.14 -7.04 -30.03
CA ASN A 47 11.96 -7.81 -30.42
C ASN A 47 11.96 -7.95 -31.96
N PRO A 48 11.95 -9.18 -32.52
CA PRO A 48 11.96 -9.40 -33.96
C PRO A 48 10.60 -9.18 -34.63
N ASN A 49 9.56 -8.78 -33.89
CA ASN A 49 8.26 -8.40 -34.44
C ASN A 49 8.10 -6.87 -34.35
N GLY A 50 8.19 -6.19 -35.50
CA GLY A 50 8.33 -4.74 -35.65
C GLY A 50 7.18 -3.88 -35.11
N GLY A 51 7.14 -3.71 -33.79
CA GLY A 51 6.53 -2.55 -33.15
C GLY A 51 7.62 -1.63 -32.66
N GLU A 52 7.70 -0.41 -33.18
CA GLU A 52 8.51 0.65 -32.58
C GLU A 52 8.11 0.75 -31.11
N GLY A 53 9.07 0.46 -30.21
CA GLY A 53 8.86 0.67 -28.78
C GLY A 53 8.39 2.10 -28.54
N MET A 54 7.43 2.30 -27.61
CA MET A 54 6.94 3.64 -27.32
C MET A 54 8.10 4.59 -27.01
N PRO A 55 8.10 5.82 -27.56
CA PRO A 55 9.16 6.77 -27.29
C PRO A 55 9.25 7.04 -25.78
N PRO A 56 10.46 7.29 -25.23
CA PRO A 56 10.66 7.48 -23.79
C PRO A 56 9.75 8.57 -23.17
N SER A 57 9.44 9.63 -23.93
CA SER A 57 8.53 10.70 -23.51
C SER A 57 7.08 10.21 -23.31
N LEU A 58 6.62 9.27 -24.12
CA LEU A 58 5.29 8.68 -24.01
C LEU A 58 5.20 7.72 -22.82
N LEU A 59 6.27 6.97 -22.53
CA LEU A 59 6.38 6.14 -21.33
C LEU A 59 6.32 6.99 -20.06
N GLU A 60 7.06 8.10 -20.02
CA GLU A 60 7.05 9.04 -18.90
C GLU A 60 5.67 9.68 -18.70
N LEU A 61 5.01 10.11 -19.78
CA LEU A 61 3.66 10.65 -19.73
C LEU A 61 2.66 9.64 -19.16
N GLN A 62 2.72 8.39 -19.60
CA GLN A 62 1.85 7.35 -19.06
C GLN A 62 2.11 7.06 -17.57
N ALA A 63 3.37 7.05 -17.14
CA ALA A 63 3.71 6.89 -15.72
C ALA A 63 3.13 8.05 -14.88
N LYS A 64 3.24 9.30 -15.37
CA LYS A 64 2.64 10.48 -14.72
C LYS A 64 1.12 10.37 -14.62
N MET A 65 0.45 9.96 -15.69
CA MET A 65 -1.01 9.76 -15.69
C MET A 65 -1.44 8.71 -14.67
N ARG A 66 -0.80 7.53 -14.66
CA ARG A 66 -1.11 6.47 -13.68
C ARG A 66 -0.90 6.92 -12.23
N ASN A 67 0.16 7.69 -11.97
CA ASN A 67 0.42 8.24 -10.65
C ASN A 67 -0.65 9.25 -10.24
N ASN A 68 -1.09 10.12 -11.16
CA ASN A 68 -2.15 11.09 -10.89
C ASN A 68 -3.49 10.39 -10.60
N ASP A 69 -3.86 9.40 -11.41
CA ASP A 69 -5.09 8.62 -11.22
C ASP A 69 -5.07 7.88 -9.88
N ARG A 70 -3.93 7.26 -9.52
CA ARG A 70 -3.74 6.63 -8.21
C ARG A 70 -3.91 7.61 -7.06
N GLN A 71 -3.32 8.80 -7.15
CA GLN A 71 -3.43 9.84 -6.12
C GLN A 71 -4.88 10.31 -5.98
N LYS A 72 -5.56 10.56 -7.10
CA LYS A 72 -6.97 10.98 -7.10
C LYS A 72 -7.86 9.91 -6.44
N GLN A 73 -7.65 8.65 -6.78
CA GLN A 73 -8.41 7.55 -6.17
C GLN A 73 -8.12 7.42 -4.67
N MET A 74 -6.86 7.57 -4.26
CA MET A 74 -6.47 7.55 -2.85
C MET A 74 -7.10 8.68 -2.04
N VAL A 75 -7.14 9.90 -2.58
CA VAL A 75 -7.82 11.05 -1.93
C VAL A 75 -9.31 10.78 -1.82
N ASN A 76 -9.96 10.32 -2.89
CA ASN A 76 -11.39 10.01 -2.86
C ASN A 76 -11.74 8.92 -1.82
N ASP A 77 -10.92 7.87 -1.73
CA ASP A 77 -11.13 6.79 -0.77
C ASP A 77 -10.91 7.28 0.68
N ALA A 78 -9.95 8.19 0.90
CA ALA A 78 -9.71 8.81 2.19
C ALA A 78 -10.86 9.75 2.62
N ASP A 79 -11.40 10.55 1.69
CA ASP A 79 -12.54 11.43 1.95
C ASP A 79 -13.77 10.63 2.37
N LYS A 80 -14.07 9.54 1.65
CA LYS A 80 -15.17 8.62 2.01
C LYS A 80 -14.95 7.95 3.36
N LEU A 81 -13.71 7.56 3.65
CA LEU A 81 -13.37 6.95 4.94
C LEU A 81 -13.61 7.95 6.08
N LEU A 82 -13.22 9.21 5.90
CA LEU A 82 -13.45 10.26 6.89
C LEU A 82 -14.95 10.52 7.10
N ASP A 83 -15.73 10.58 6.02
CA ASP A 83 -17.17 10.78 6.08
C ASP A 83 -17.87 9.62 6.82
N LEU A 84 -17.60 8.37 6.44
CA LEU A 84 -18.17 7.19 7.10
C LEU A 84 -17.79 7.10 8.58
N ALA A 85 -16.52 7.37 8.92
CA ALA A 85 -16.07 7.38 10.31
C ALA A 85 -16.78 8.48 11.12
N THR A 86 -16.98 9.65 10.51
CA THR A 86 -17.69 10.77 11.14
C THR A 86 -19.17 10.44 11.35
N GLN A 87 -19.83 9.87 10.35
CA GLN A 87 -21.23 9.45 10.45
C GLN A 87 -21.41 8.40 11.53
N LEU A 88 -20.57 7.36 11.54
CA LEU A 88 -20.63 6.30 12.54
C LEU A 88 -20.47 6.87 13.95
N LYS A 89 -19.51 7.78 14.16
CA LYS A 89 -19.34 8.48 15.43
C LYS A 89 -20.60 9.27 15.81
N GLN A 90 -21.16 10.05 14.89
CA GLN A 90 -22.35 10.85 15.17
C GLN A 90 -23.57 9.98 15.49
N GLU A 91 -23.75 8.86 14.79
CA GLU A 91 -24.82 7.89 15.06
C GLU A 91 -24.67 7.29 16.46
N MET A 92 -23.45 6.92 16.85
CA MET A 92 -23.17 6.42 18.21
C MET A 92 -23.41 7.48 19.29
N ASP A 93 -22.95 8.71 19.05
CA ASP A 93 -23.09 9.81 20.01
C ASP A 93 -24.57 10.24 20.19
N LYS A 94 -25.37 10.19 19.12
CA LYS A 94 -26.79 10.61 19.14
C LYS A 94 -27.75 9.50 19.59
N SER A 95 -27.52 8.27 19.15
CA SER A 95 -28.48 7.17 19.33
C SER A 95 -28.18 6.30 20.54
N GLY A 96 -26.99 6.42 21.17
CA GLY A 96 -26.64 5.65 22.36
C GLY A 96 -26.81 4.13 22.12
N LYS A 97 -27.71 3.48 22.88
CA LYS A 97 -28.02 2.04 22.73
C LYS A 97 -28.96 1.69 21.57
N ASN A 98 -29.50 2.69 20.86
CA ASN A 98 -30.48 2.50 19.79
C ASN A 98 -29.84 2.50 18.39
N VAL A 99 -28.52 2.40 18.30
CA VAL A 99 -27.84 2.24 17.01
C VAL A 99 -28.12 0.83 16.49
N SER A 100 -28.58 0.73 15.25
CA SER A 100 -28.77 -0.53 14.53
C SER A 100 -27.43 -1.29 14.42
N PRO A 101 -27.29 -2.48 15.03
CA PRO A 101 -26.04 -3.24 14.97
C PRO A 101 -25.63 -3.60 13.53
N ASP A 102 -26.61 -3.87 12.67
CA ASP A 102 -26.39 -4.22 11.26
C ASP A 102 -25.80 -3.05 10.47
N ASP A 103 -26.28 -1.83 10.71
CA ASP A 103 -25.77 -0.62 10.03
C ASP A 103 -24.35 -0.29 10.49
N VAL A 104 -24.04 -0.50 11.78
CA VAL A 104 -22.68 -0.36 12.32
C VAL A 104 -21.74 -1.37 11.68
N ALA A 105 -22.15 -2.64 11.58
CA ALA A 105 -21.33 -3.68 10.97
C ALA A 105 -21.00 -3.34 9.51
N ARG A 106 -22.00 -2.94 8.71
CA ARG A 106 -21.79 -2.56 7.30
C ARG A 106 -20.87 -1.36 7.15
N LYS A 107 -21.07 -0.30 7.95
CA LYS A 107 -20.19 0.89 7.91
C LYS A 107 -18.75 0.53 8.33
N ALA A 108 -18.59 -0.34 9.32
CA ALA A 108 -17.27 -0.79 9.75
C ALA A 108 -16.54 -1.59 8.66
N GLU A 109 -17.23 -2.49 7.97
CA GLU A 109 -16.68 -3.25 6.83
C GLU A 109 -16.26 -2.30 5.68
N GLU A 110 -17.08 -1.29 5.38
CA GLU A 110 -16.76 -0.32 4.34
C GLU A 110 -15.55 0.56 4.71
N ILE A 111 -15.45 0.98 5.98
CA ILE A 111 -14.27 1.68 6.52
C ILE A 111 -13.03 0.79 6.39
N GLU A 112 -13.10 -0.50 6.75
CA GLU A 112 -11.96 -1.42 6.64
C GLU A 112 -11.51 -1.55 5.18
N ARG A 113 -12.46 -1.72 4.26
CA ARG A 113 -12.19 -1.85 2.83
C ARG A 113 -11.52 -0.59 2.26
N LEU A 114 -12.05 0.60 2.58
CA LEU A 114 -11.46 1.87 2.14
C LEU A 114 -10.07 2.07 2.75
N ALA A 115 -9.88 1.74 4.03
CA ALA A 115 -8.59 1.84 4.71
C ALA A 115 -7.53 0.94 4.05
N LYS A 116 -7.89 -0.30 3.71
CA LYS A 116 -7.02 -1.20 2.96
C LYS A 116 -6.71 -0.65 1.57
N SER A 117 -7.71 -0.13 0.85
CA SER A 117 -7.52 0.43 -0.48
C SER A 117 -6.56 1.63 -0.47
N VAL A 118 -6.72 2.56 0.47
CA VAL A 118 -5.80 3.70 0.66
C VAL A 118 -4.39 3.18 0.94
N LYS A 119 -4.23 2.26 1.89
CA LYS A 119 -2.92 1.69 2.25
C LYS A 119 -2.23 1.03 1.07
N ASP A 120 -2.96 0.26 0.26
CA ASP A 120 -2.36 -0.45 -0.87
C ASP A 120 -1.99 0.51 -2.01
N ARG A 121 -2.81 1.54 -2.28
CA ARG A 121 -2.50 2.60 -3.25
C ARG A 121 -1.28 3.45 -2.85
N MET A 122 -1.01 3.60 -1.54
CA MET A 122 0.17 4.29 -1.02
C MET A 122 1.48 3.55 -1.29
N LYS A 123 1.46 2.22 -1.45
CA LYS A 123 2.68 1.41 -1.62
C LYS A 123 3.33 1.53 -3.00
N GLY A 124 2.57 1.96 -4.01
CA GLY A 124 3.06 2.01 -5.40
C GLY A 124 2.36 1.04 -6.32
#